data_AF-A0A258CNI8-F1
#
_entry.id   AF-A0A258CNI8-F1
#
_cell.length_a   1.000
_cell.length_b   1.000
_cell.length_c   1.000
_cell.angle_alpha   90.00
_cell.angle_beta   90.00
_cell.angle_gamma   90.00
#
_symmetry.space_group_name_H-M   'P 1'
#
loop_
_entity.id
_entity.type
_entity.pdbx_description
1 polymer ?
#
loop_
_entity_poly.entity_id
_entity_poly.type
_entity_poly.pdbx_seq_one_letter_code
_entity_poly.pdbx_strand_id
1 'polypeptide(L)'
;AEVAPPPPAEDEAPLELRPSTPWPVREGRRSPAQEAGLRPRLRLTPTATDEEFSSLFEAAGGPPPAASDAAEEGGDGLTWKDLLAAIDEPPPRPMDERREAQLLSDIVALGIDPSALLPRGRIDEIGAVVQTGDMEGARQVVRRLAPAATRRLTRRLFTDDTLKAEAGDYLRRYRGMLDEAVARDQEGFMVATLLASDAGRVFLLLDAAAGDMM
;
A
#
# COMPACT_ATOMS: atom_id res chain seq x y z
N ALA A 1 22.91 -17.10 -67.60
CA ALA A 1 22.49 -17.84 -66.41
C ALA A 1 23.32 -17.29 -65.26
N GLU A 2 22.75 -16.32 -64.54
CA GLU A 2 23.46 -15.51 -63.55
C GLU A 2 23.26 -16.15 -62.19
N VAL A 3 24.32 -16.77 -61.67
CA VAL A 3 24.36 -17.40 -60.35
C VAL A 3 24.76 -16.32 -59.36
N ALA A 4 23.78 -15.86 -58.58
CA ALA A 4 24.00 -14.92 -57.48
C ALA A 4 24.85 -15.59 -56.37
N PRO A 5 25.89 -14.92 -55.85
CA PRO A 5 26.70 -15.43 -54.74
C PRO A 5 25.95 -15.33 -53.40
N PRO A 6 26.23 -16.22 -52.43
CA PRO A 6 25.64 -16.17 -51.10
C PRO A 6 26.17 -14.95 -50.29
N PRO A 7 25.37 -14.39 -49.37
CA PRO A 7 25.84 -13.31 -48.50
C PRO A 7 26.93 -13.82 -47.54
N PRO A 8 27.96 -13.00 -47.23
CA PRO A 8 28.98 -13.36 -46.25
C PRO A 8 28.39 -13.36 -44.83
N ALA A 9 28.83 -14.35 -44.04
CA ALA A 9 28.60 -14.44 -42.61
C ALA A 9 29.20 -13.21 -41.91
N GLU A 10 28.38 -12.49 -41.16
CA GLU A 10 28.84 -11.41 -40.29
C GLU A 10 29.56 -12.03 -39.08
N ASP A 11 30.83 -11.68 -38.97
CA ASP A 11 31.71 -11.97 -37.84
C ASP A 11 31.04 -11.62 -36.50
N GLU A 12 30.98 -12.61 -35.61
CA GLU A 12 30.68 -12.41 -34.20
C GLU A 12 31.74 -11.50 -33.57
N ALA A 13 31.40 -10.23 -33.40
CA ALA A 13 32.23 -9.28 -32.67
C ALA A 13 32.37 -9.74 -31.20
N PRO A 14 33.59 -9.82 -30.63
CA PRO A 14 33.77 -10.16 -29.23
C PRO A 14 33.15 -9.07 -28.34
N LEU A 15 32.30 -9.49 -27.40
CA LEU A 15 31.75 -8.62 -26.36
C LEU A 15 32.91 -8.12 -25.47
N GLU A 16 33.46 -6.96 -25.81
CA GLU A 16 34.41 -6.25 -24.95
C GLU A 16 33.70 -5.83 -23.66
N LEU A 17 34.12 -6.45 -22.55
CA LEU A 17 33.74 -6.10 -21.19
C LEU A 17 34.17 -4.65 -20.91
N ARG A 18 33.22 -3.72 -20.95
CA ARG A 18 33.44 -2.33 -20.54
C ARG A 18 33.88 -2.30 -19.07
N PRO A 19 35.04 -1.71 -18.73
CA PRO A 19 35.42 -1.55 -17.34
C PRO A 19 34.43 -0.63 -16.61
N SER A 20 33.96 -1.09 -15.45
CA SER A 20 33.05 -0.39 -14.55
C SER A 20 33.66 0.93 -14.09
N THR A 21 32.98 2.04 -14.36
CA THR A 21 33.36 3.36 -13.82
C THR A 21 33.18 3.35 -12.30
N PRO A 22 34.22 3.62 -11.48
CA PRO A 22 34.05 3.68 -10.04
C PRO A 22 33.18 4.88 -9.64
N TRP A 23 32.28 4.64 -8.70
CA TRP A 23 31.39 5.65 -8.11
C TRP A 23 32.23 6.76 -7.45
N PRO A 24 31.85 8.05 -7.58
CA PRO A 24 32.57 9.12 -6.90
C PRO A 24 32.46 8.95 -5.38
N VAL A 25 33.61 8.79 -4.73
CA VAL A 25 33.76 8.82 -3.27
C VAL A 25 33.29 10.20 -2.79
N ARG A 26 32.23 10.24 -1.98
CA ARG A 26 31.82 11.46 -1.30
C ARG A 26 32.85 11.80 -0.23
N GLU A 27 33.76 12.69 -0.57
CA GLU A 27 34.71 13.32 0.35
C GLU A 27 33.95 14.03 1.49
N GLY A 28 34.27 13.66 2.74
CA GLY A 28 34.18 14.55 3.90
C GLY A 28 32.80 14.98 4.39
N ARG A 29 31.98 14.05 4.92
CA ARG A 29 31.04 14.43 5.98
C ARG A 29 31.83 14.52 7.29
N ARG A 30 32.17 15.74 7.72
CA ARG A 30 32.76 15.98 9.05
C ARG A 30 31.86 15.35 10.11
N SER A 31 32.43 14.49 10.95
CA SER A 31 31.75 13.94 12.12
C SER A 31 31.24 15.08 13.01
N PRO A 32 30.01 15.02 13.53
CA PRO A 32 29.41 16.08 14.35
C PRO A 32 30.08 16.28 15.72
N ALA A 33 31.18 15.58 15.99
CA ALA A 33 31.91 15.61 17.26
C ALA A 33 32.87 16.79 17.43
N GLN A 34 33.14 17.59 16.37
CA GLN A 34 34.12 18.70 16.43
C GLN A 34 33.48 20.11 16.50
N GLU A 35 32.15 20.22 16.59
CA GLU A 35 31.42 21.47 16.86
C GLU A 35 30.93 21.57 18.32
N ALA A 36 31.61 20.90 19.25
CA ALA A 36 31.28 20.87 20.67
C ALA A 36 31.91 22.01 21.49
N GLY A 37 32.07 23.19 20.89
CA GLY A 37 32.54 24.40 21.56
C GLY A 37 31.53 25.53 21.38
N LEU A 38 30.97 26.02 22.50
CA LEU A 38 30.10 27.21 22.63
C LEU A 38 28.57 27.01 22.50
N ARG A 39 28.00 25.91 23.02
CA ARG A 39 26.57 25.92 23.39
C ARG A 39 26.43 26.37 24.85
N PRO A 40 25.69 27.46 25.17
CA PRO A 40 25.39 27.79 26.56
C PRO A 40 24.65 26.61 27.17
N ARG A 41 25.16 26.08 28.29
CA ARG A 41 24.51 24.97 29.01
C ARG A 41 23.13 25.45 29.43
N LEU A 42 22.09 24.81 28.92
CA LEU A 42 20.72 25.06 29.34
C LEU A 42 20.67 24.80 30.86
N ARG A 43 20.49 25.87 31.64
CA ARG A 43 20.28 25.76 33.08
C ARG A 43 18.87 25.23 33.26
N LEU A 44 18.76 23.96 33.65
CA LEU A 44 17.54 23.44 34.23
C LEU A 44 17.29 24.24 35.50
N THR A 45 16.38 25.21 35.43
CA THR A 45 15.78 25.78 36.64
C THR A 45 15.01 24.65 37.32
N PRO A 46 15.20 24.43 38.63
CA PRO A 46 14.45 23.42 39.37
C PRO A 46 12.96 23.55 39.07
N THR A 47 12.34 22.43 38.74
CA THR A 47 10.90 22.28 38.51
C THR A 47 10.12 23.03 39.59
N ALA A 48 9.22 23.91 39.14
CA ALA A 48 8.14 24.47 39.94
C ALA A 48 7.53 23.36 40.79
N THR A 49 7.34 23.65 42.07
CA THR A 49 6.85 22.68 43.07
C THR A 49 5.51 22.10 42.63
N ASP A 50 5.28 20.80 42.91
CA ASP A 50 4.09 20.02 42.53
C ASP A 50 2.75 20.70 42.88
N GLU A 51 2.79 21.58 43.90
CA GLU A 51 1.69 22.38 44.40
C GLU A 51 1.25 23.49 43.41
N GLU A 52 2.19 24.06 42.65
CA GLU A 52 1.93 25.07 41.62
C GLU A 52 1.35 24.44 40.34
N PHE A 53 1.71 23.18 40.05
CA PHE A 53 1.11 22.41 38.96
C PHE A 53 -0.32 21.97 39.29
N SER A 54 -0.54 21.52 40.53
CA SER A 54 -1.87 21.09 41.00
C SER A 54 -2.88 22.24 40.95
N SER A 55 -2.45 23.45 41.34
CA SER A 55 -3.31 24.64 41.34
C SER A 55 -3.62 25.17 39.94
N LEU A 56 -2.74 25.00 38.95
CA LEU A 56 -3.06 25.27 37.53
C LEU A 56 -4.07 24.28 36.96
N PHE A 57 -4.00 23.00 37.36
CA PHE A 57 -4.92 21.97 36.89
C PHE A 57 -6.31 22.10 37.53
N GLU A 58 -6.37 22.47 38.82
CA GLU A 58 -7.62 22.75 39.53
C GLU A 58 -8.30 24.03 39.01
N ALA A 59 -7.52 25.06 38.65
CA ALA A 59 -8.05 26.27 38.02
C ALA A 59 -8.64 26.04 36.61
N ALA A 60 -8.21 24.98 35.91
CA ALA A 60 -8.74 24.59 34.60
C ALA A 60 -9.87 23.54 34.68
N GLY A 61 -10.05 22.89 35.84
CA GLY A 61 -11.10 21.91 36.12
C GLY A 61 -12.43 22.58 36.47
N GLY A 62 -13.12 23.13 35.46
CA GLY A 62 -14.51 23.55 35.62
C GLY A 62 -15.40 22.39 36.07
N PRO A 63 -16.54 22.66 36.75
CA PRO A 63 -17.43 21.62 37.25
C PRO A 63 -17.88 20.69 36.10
N PRO A 64 -18.00 19.38 36.34
CA PRO A 64 -18.46 18.45 35.32
C PRO A 64 -19.83 18.91 34.82
N PRO A 65 -20.10 18.92 33.50
CA PRO A 65 -21.43 19.21 33.02
C PRO A 65 -22.38 18.17 33.65
N ALA A 66 -23.34 18.68 34.42
CA ALA A 66 -24.45 17.88 34.90
C ALA A 66 -25.05 17.14 33.70
N ALA A 67 -25.23 15.83 33.84
CA ALA A 67 -25.81 14.96 32.84
C ALA A 67 -27.08 15.61 32.26
N SER A 68 -26.94 16.19 31.07
CA SER A 68 -28.05 16.68 30.27
C SER A 68 -28.48 15.52 29.39
N ASP A 69 -29.55 14.85 29.81
CA ASP A 69 -30.40 14.10 28.89
C ASP A 69 -30.85 15.05 27.76
N ALA A 70 -30.81 14.52 26.53
CA ALA A 70 -31.34 15.05 25.27
C ALA A 70 -30.47 16.06 24.47
N ALA A 71 -29.76 15.53 23.47
CA ALA A 71 -29.66 16.11 22.13
C ALA A 71 -29.37 15.01 21.09
N GLU A 72 -30.35 14.74 20.24
CA GLU A 72 -30.17 14.09 18.94
C GLU A 72 -29.43 15.03 17.98
N GLU A 73 -28.80 14.42 16.96
CA GLU A 73 -28.20 14.97 15.74
C GLU A 73 -26.78 15.59 15.79
N GLY A 74 -25.86 14.87 15.12
CA GLY A 74 -24.88 15.52 14.25
C GLY A 74 -23.48 15.73 14.84
N GLY A 75 -22.76 14.65 15.10
CA GLY A 75 -21.32 14.72 15.34
C GLY A 75 -20.71 13.34 15.44
N ASP A 76 -20.14 12.86 14.33
CA ASP A 76 -19.28 11.67 14.25
C ASP A 76 -17.95 11.92 15.02
N GLY A 77 -18.07 12.17 16.31
CA GLY A 77 -16.96 12.29 17.24
C GLY A 77 -16.59 10.90 17.70
N LEU A 78 -15.58 10.32 17.06
CA LEU A 78 -14.89 9.11 17.51
C LEU A 78 -14.81 9.09 19.03
N THR A 79 -15.48 8.13 19.65
CA THR A 79 -15.44 8.04 21.10
C THR A 79 -14.02 7.68 21.51
N TRP A 80 -13.55 8.20 22.64
CA TRP A 80 -12.22 7.83 23.16
C TRP A 80 -12.05 6.31 23.36
N LYS A 81 -13.17 5.60 23.55
CA LYS A 81 -13.21 4.14 23.59
C LYS A 81 -12.92 3.51 22.22
N ASP A 82 -13.42 4.08 21.13
CA ASP A 82 -13.11 3.66 19.76
C ASP A 82 -11.64 3.93 19.41
N LEU A 83 -11.06 5.02 19.92
CA LEU A 83 -9.62 5.29 19.79
C LEU A 83 -8.74 4.28 20.54
N LEU A 84 -9.15 3.87 21.75
CA LEU A 84 -8.46 2.82 22.49
C LEU A 84 -8.59 1.46 21.81
N ALA A 85 -9.78 1.13 21.29
CA ALA A 85 -9.97 -0.08 20.50
C ALA A 85 -9.10 -0.09 19.22
N ALA A 86 -8.90 1.08 18.59
CA ALA A 86 -8.00 1.22 17.45
C ALA A 86 -6.50 1.12 17.80
N ILE A 87 -6.11 1.33 19.06
CA ILE A 87 -4.73 1.16 19.54
C ILE A 87 -4.45 -0.29 19.95
N ASP A 88 -5.45 -0.97 20.52
CA ASP A 88 -5.37 -2.40 20.85
C ASP A 88 -5.41 -3.29 19.60
N GLU A 89 -5.99 -2.80 18.50
CA GLU A 89 -5.82 -3.43 17.19
C GLU A 89 -4.33 -3.33 16.80
N PRO A 90 -3.62 -4.47 16.65
CA PRO A 90 -2.22 -4.43 16.26
C PRO A 90 -2.09 -3.63 14.96
N PRO A 91 -1.14 -2.68 14.88
CA PRO A 91 -1.01 -1.85 13.68
C PRO A 91 -0.90 -2.78 12.47
N PRO A 92 -1.60 -2.48 11.36
CA PRO A 92 -1.55 -3.33 10.19
C PRO A 92 -0.09 -3.50 9.81
N ARG A 93 0.45 -4.71 10.04
CA ARG A 93 1.88 -4.98 9.82
C ARG A 93 2.20 -4.53 8.40
N PRO A 94 3.28 -3.76 8.16
CA PRO A 94 3.67 -3.45 6.78
C PRO A 94 3.69 -4.75 6.00
N MET A 95 3.15 -4.71 4.78
CA MET A 95 3.08 -5.91 3.96
C MET A 95 4.49 -6.47 3.87
N ASP A 96 4.69 -7.65 4.42
CA ASP A 96 5.94 -8.34 4.21
C ASP A 96 5.96 -8.60 2.71
N GLU A 97 6.82 -7.91 1.96
CA GLU A 97 6.94 -8.04 0.49
C GLU A 97 7.04 -9.53 0.11
N ARG A 98 7.57 -10.35 1.02
CA ARG A 98 7.59 -11.81 0.94
C ARG A 98 6.22 -12.45 0.84
N ARG A 99 5.22 -11.98 1.60
CA ARG A 99 3.84 -12.48 1.55
C ARG A 99 3.14 -12.10 0.26
N GLU A 100 3.37 -10.88 -0.23
CA GLU A 100 2.86 -10.49 -1.55
C GLU A 100 3.46 -11.36 -2.65
N ALA A 101 4.79 -11.54 -2.62
CA ALA A 101 5.49 -12.42 -3.54
C ALA A 101 4.99 -13.87 -3.44
N GLN A 102 4.65 -14.35 -2.23
CA GLN A 102 4.07 -15.67 -2.03
C GLN A 102 2.68 -15.78 -2.67
N LEU A 103 1.79 -14.81 -2.43
CA LEU A 103 0.46 -14.79 -3.05
C LEU A 103 0.55 -14.77 -4.58
N LEU A 104 1.46 -13.97 -5.13
CA LEU A 104 1.72 -13.93 -6.57
C LEU A 104 2.23 -15.30 -7.07
N SER A 105 3.19 -15.90 -6.36
CA SER A 105 3.71 -17.23 -6.69
C SER A 105 2.61 -18.30 -6.66
N ASP A 106 1.72 -18.26 -5.67
CA ASP A 106 0.62 -19.21 -5.54
C ASP A 106 -0.38 -19.06 -6.68
N ILE A 107 -0.71 -17.82 -7.09
CA ILE A 107 -1.57 -17.55 -8.24
C ILE A 107 -0.93 -18.06 -9.54
N VAL A 108 0.37 -17.83 -9.72
CA VAL A 108 1.11 -18.36 -10.88
C VAL A 108 1.15 -19.89 -10.86
N ALA A 109 1.32 -20.51 -9.69
CA ALA A 109 1.26 -21.97 -9.52
C ALA A 109 -0.12 -22.57 -9.88
N LEU A 110 -1.19 -21.78 -9.78
CA LEU A 110 -2.53 -22.14 -10.29
C LEU A 110 -2.66 -22.02 -11.82
N GLY A 111 -1.59 -21.63 -12.52
CA GLY A 111 -1.57 -21.39 -13.96
C GLY A 111 -2.34 -20.13 -14.34
N ILE A 112 -2.32 -19.11 -13.48
CA ILE A 112 -2.93 -17.80 -13.72
C ILE A 112 -1.79 -16.80 -13.84
N ASP A 113 -1.68 -16.15 -15.00
CA ASP A 113 -0.74 -15.05 -15.22
C ASP A 113 -1.49 -13.71 -15.14
N PRO A 114 -1.32 -12.92 -14.06
CA PRO A 114 -2.03 -11.65 -13.91
C PRO A 114 -1.66 -10.65 -14.99
N SER A 115 -0.39 -10.62 -15.42
CA SER A 115 0.14 -9.64 -16.38
C SER A 115 -0.42 -9.86 -17.78
N ALA A 116 -0.60 -11.12 -18.18
CA ALA A 116 -1.21 -11.49 -19.45
C ALA A 116 -2.73 -11.26 -19.45
N LEU A 117 -3.40 -11.49 -18.32
CA LEU A 117 -4.86 -11.36 -18.19
C LEU A 117 -5.33 -9.90 -18.06
N LEU A 118 -4.49 -9.04 -17.47
CA LEU A 118 -4.80 -7.63 -17.22
C LEU A 118 -3.75 -6.72 -17.87
N PRO A 119 -3.87 -6.47 -19.20
CA PRO A 119 -3.00 -5.55 -19.91
C PRO A 119 -3.10 -4.12 -19.38
N ARG A 120 -2.02 -3.33 -19.50
CA ARG A 120 -1.94 -1.96 -18.98
C ARG A 120 -3.12 -1.08 -19.38
N GLY A 121 -3.50 -1.07 -20.66
CA GLY A 121 -4.64 -0.25 -21.10
C GLY A 121 -5.97 -0.61 -20.43
N ARG A 122 -6.20 -1.90 -20.10
CA ARG A 122 -7.39 -2.31 -19.34
C ARG A 122 -7.32 -1.93 -17.88
N ILE A 123 -6.12 -1.93 -17.30
CA ILE A 123 -5.90 -1.44 -15.94
C ILE A 123 -6.20 0.05 -15.85
N ASP A 124 -5.80 0.84 -16.83
CA ASP A 124 -6.06 2.29 -16.83
C ASP A 124 -7.58 2.58 -16.89
N GLU A 125 -8.33 1.82 -17.70
CA GLU A 125 -9.80 1.87 -17.72
C GLU A 125 -10.42 1.50 -16.37
N ILE A 126 -9.94 0.41 -15.74
CA ILE A 126 -10.40 -0.02 -14.42
C ILE A 126 -10.07 1.04 -13.37
N GLY A 127 -8.89 1.64 -13.44
CA GLY A 127 -8.46 2.71 -12.55
C GLY A 127 -9.39 3.92 -12.60
N ALA A 128 -9.86 4.30 -13.79
CA ALA A 128 -10.84 5.38 -13.94
C ALA A 128 -12.18 5.05 -13.26
N VAL A 129 -12.63 3.78 -13.32
CA VAL A 129 -13.86 3.34 -12.65
C VAL A 129 -13.67 3.35 -11.12
N VAL A 130 -12.53 2.87 -10.63
CA VAL A 130 -12.16 2.93 -9.20
C VAL A 130 -12.11 4.37 -8.69
N GLN A 131 -11.59 5.31 -9.49
CA GLN A 131 -11.56 6.74 -9.14
C GLN A 131 -12.95 7.33 -8.90
N THR A 132 -13.97 6.81 -9.59
CA THR A 132 -15.38 7.22 -9.37
C THR A 132 -16.04 6.55 -8.16
N GLY A 133 -15.31 5.71 -7.43
CA GLY A 133 -15.82 4.95 -6.27
C GLY A 133 -16.58 3.67 -6.64
N ASP A 134 -16.67 3.33 -7.93
CA ASP A 134 -17.42 2.16 -8.40
C ASP A 134 -16.56 0.87 -8.38
N MET A 135 -16.25 0.39 -7.17
CA MET A 135 -15.50 -0.85 -7.00
C MET A 135 -16.22 -2.07 -7.55
N GLU A 136 -17.56 -2.07 -7.54
CA GLU A 136 -18.34 -3.19 -8.06
C GLU A 136 -18.27 -3.24 -9.59
N GLY A 137 -18.35 -2.09 -10.26
CA GLY A 137 -18.10 -1.97 -11.69
C GLY A 137 -16.70 -2.47 -12.07
N ALA A 138 -15.67 -2.09 -11.29
CA ALA A 138 -14.31 -2.58 -11.49
C ALA A 138 -14.24 -4.13 -11.41
N ARG A 139 -14.87 -4.74 -10.40
CA ARG A 139 -14.95 -6.22 -10.28
C ARG A 139 -15.65 -6.86 -11.47
N GLN A 140 -16.74 -6.29 -11.95
CA GLN A 140 -17.46 -6.80 -13.12
C GLN A 140 -16.60 -6.78 -14.38
N VAL A 141 -15.82 -5.72 -14.60
CA VAL A 141 -14.87 -5.64 -15.71
C VAL A 141 -13.82 -6.73 -15.62
N VAL A 142 -13.22 -6.95 -14.44
CA VAL A 142 -12.22 -8.00 -14.22
C VAL A 142 -12.82 -9.39 -14.43
N ARG A 143 -14.03 -9.66 -13.92
CA ARG A 143 -14.73 -10.95 -14.14
C ARG A 143 -14.98 -11.23 -15.62
N ARG A 144 -15.25 -10.20 -16.41
CA ARG A 144 -15.42 -10.31 -17.87
C ARG A 144 -14.09 -10.56 -18.60
N LEU A 145 -13.00 -9.94 -18.15
CA LEU A 145 -11.67 -10.13 -18.73
C LEU A 145 -11.06 -11.50 -18.42
N ALA A 146 -11.25 -11.98 -17.19
CA ALA A 146 -10.57 -13.18 -16.69
C ALA A 146 -11.52 -14.22 -16.07
N PRO A 147 -12.57 -14.68 -16.79
CA PRO A 147 -13.62 -15.55 -16.21
C PRO A 147 -13.11 -16.92 -15.75
N ALA A 148 -12.07 -17.46 -16.40
CA ALA A 148 -11.48 -18.73 -16.01
C ALA A 148 -10.65 -18.59 -14.72
N ALA A 149 -9.88 -17.51 -14.58
CA ALA A 149 -9.04 -17.24 -13.42
C ALA A 149 -9.90 -16.97 -12.19
N THR A 150 -10.94 -16.13 -12.31
CA THR A 150 -11.86 -15.83 -11.21
C THR A 150 -12.54 -17.10 -10.69
N ARG A 151 -13.10 -17.94 -11.57
CA ARG A 151 -13.69 -19.23 -11.17
C ARG A 151 -12.70 -20.16 -10.45
N ARG A 152 -11.43 -20.20 -10.88
CA ARG A 152 -10.39 -21.01 -10.23
C ARG A 152 -10.06 -20.46 -8.84
N LEU A 153 -9.85 -19.16 -8.73
CA LEU A 153 -9.57 -18.48 -7.46
C LEU A 153 -10.73 -18.62 -6.48
N THR A 154 -11.96 -18.40 -6.92
CA THR A 154 -13.15 -18.58 -6.06
C THR A 154 -13.19 -20.00 -5.50
N ARG A 155 -13.03 -21.05 -6.33
CA ARG A 155 -12.99 -22.44 -5.85
C ARG A 155 -11.84 -22.69 -4.88
N ARG A 156 -10.66 -22.14 -5.16
CA ARG A 156 -9.48 -22.29 -4.31
C ARG A 156 -9.69 -21.63 -2.94
N LEU A 157 -10.18 -20.38 -2.93
CA LEU A 157 -10.51 -19.63 -1.71
C LEU A 157 -11.60 -20.30 -0.87
N PHE A 158 -12.53 -21.04 -1.48
CA PHE A 158 -13.51 -21.85 -0.75
C PHE A 158 -12.92 -23.11 -0.13
N THR A 159 -11.83 -23.65 -0.67
CA THR A 159 -11.24 -24.92 -0.24
C THR A 159 -10.10 -24.72 0.75
N ASP A 160 -9.46 -23.55 0.73
CA ASP A 160 -8.25 -23.24 1.49
C ASP A 160 -8.49 -22.02 2.40
N ASP A 161 -8.81 -22.29 3.66
CA ASP A 161 -9.08 -21.26 4.66
C ASP A 161 -7.85 -20.39 4.97
N THR A 162 -6.64 -20.95 4.84
CA THR A 162 -5.41 -20.19 5.06
C THR A 162 -5.21 -19.15 3.96
N LEU A 163 -5.36 -19.57 2.71
CA LEU A 163 -5.34 -18.65 1.56
C LEU A 163 -6.47 -17.62 1.66
N LYS A 164 -7.66 -18.02 2.11
CA LYS A 164 -8.79 -17.11 2.29
C LYS A 164 -8.49 -16.00 3.30
N ALA A 165 -7.91 -16.36 4.45
CA ALA A 165 -7.51 -15.40 5.47
C ALA A 165 -6.43 -14.44 4.94
N GLU A 166 -5.39 -14.98 4.29
CA GLU A 166 -4.31 -14.18 3.71
C GLU A 166 -4.80 -13.24 2.61
N ALA A 167 -5.67 -13.72 1.72
CA ALA A 167 -6.31 -12.89 0.69
C ALA A 167 -7.18 -11.79 1.32
N GLY A 168 -7.95 -12.09 2.36
CA GLY A 168 -8.76 -11.10 3.07
C GLY A 168 -7.92 -9.97 3.67
N ASP A 169 -6.82 -10.32 4.35
CA ASP A 169 -5.88 -9.35 4.93
C ASP A 169 -5.23 -8.48 3.84
N TYR A 170 -4.83 -9.11 2.72
CA TYR A 170 -4.26 -8.44 1.57
C TYR A 170 -5.25 -7.44 0.95
N LEU A 171 -6.50 -7.86 0.70
CA LEU A 171 -7.53 -7.01 0.10
C LEU A 171 -7.86 -5.79 0.98
N ARG A 172 -8.04 -5.97 2.29
CA ARG A 172 -8.33 -4.85 3.21
C ARG A 172 -7.22 -3.80 3.20
N ARG A 173 -5.96 -4.24 3.26
CA ARG A 173 -4.81 -3.32 3.21
C ARG A 173 -4.70 -2.60 1.86
N TYR A 174 -4.80 -3.36 0.77
CA TYR A 174 -4.65 -2.79 -0.56
C TYR A 174 -5.77 -1.79 -0.88
N ARG A 175 -6.98 -2.05 -0.38
CA ARG A 175 -8.08 -1.10 -0.47
C ARG A 175 -7.79 0.20 0.27
N GLY A 176 -7.22 0.13 1.49
CA GLY A 176 -6.76 1.34 2.18
C GLY A 176 -5.70 2.14 1.40
N MET A 177 -4.79 1.46 0.68
CA MET A 177 -3.83 2.15 -0.20
C MET A 177 -4.51 2.80 -1.41
N LEU A 178 -5.54 2.16 -1.97
CA LEU A 178 -6.32 2.73 -3.07
C LEU A 178 -7.15 3.93 -2.61
N ASP A 179 -7.85 3.83 -1.49
CA ASP A 179 -8.66 4.92 -0.95
C ASP A 179 -7.80 6.16 -0.67
N GLU A 180 -6.60 5.95 -0.13
CA GLU A 180 -5.61 7.01 0.08
C GLU A 180 -5.08 7.57 -1.24
N ALA A 181 -4.85 6.74 -2.27
CA ALA A 181 -4.45 7.21 -3.59
C ALA A 181 -5.54 8.08 -4.25
N VAL A 182 -6.81 7.67 -4.13
CA VAL A 182 -7.98 8.43 -4.61
C VAL A 182 -8.08 9.77 -3.88
N ALA A 183 -7.85 9.78 -2.57
CA ALA A 183 -7.90 11.00 -1.76
C ALA A 183 -6.77 11.99 -2.12
N ARG A 184 -5.58 11.48 -2.47
CA ARG A 184 -4.40 12.30 -2.79
C ARG A 184 -4.38 12.83 -4.21
N ASP A 185 -4.93 12.09 -5.16
CA ASP A 185 -4.85 12.40 -6.58
C ASP A 185 -6.22 12.31 -7.25
N GLN A 186 -6.82 13.47 -7.53
CA GLN A 186 -8.10 13.54 -8.22
C GLN A 186 -8.00 13.18 -9.71
N GLU A 187 -6.82 13.28 -10.32
CA GLU A 187 -6.60 12.92 -11.73
C GLU A 187 -6.52 11.39 -11.91
N GLY A 188 -6.30 10.63 -10.83
CA GLY A 188 -6.34 9.16 -10.83
C GLY A 188 -5.07 8.47 -11.36
N PHE A 189 -3.99 9.22 -11.59
CA PHE A 189 -2.71 8.67 -12.03
C PHE A 189 -2.08 7.75 -10.97
N MET A 190 -2.21 8.11 -9.68
CA MET A 190 -1.72 7.29 -8.58
C MET A 190 -2.43 5.94 -8.53
N VAL A 191 -3.75 5.94 -8.66
CA VAL A 191 -4.57 4.71 -8.69
C VAL A 191 -4.18 3.84 -9.89
N ALA A 192 -4.09 4.42 -11.09
CA ALA A 192 -3.68 3.69 -12.29
C ALA A 192 -2.25 3.12 -12.18
N THR A 193 -1.33 3.82 -11.52
CA THR A 193 0.03 3.33 -11.28
C THR A 193 0.06 2.18 -10.28
N LEU A 194 -0.69 2.32 -9.18
CA LEU A 194 -0.80 1.29 -8.15
C LEU A 194 -1.40 0.00 -8.74
N LEU A 195 -2.52 0.10 -9.46
CA LEU A 195 -3.21 -1.05 -10.05
C LEU A 195 -2.41 -1.77 -11.16
N ALA A 196 -1.49 -1.06 -11.81
CA ALA A 196 -0.69 -1.62 -12.89
C ALA A 196 0.59 -2.32 -12.42
N SER A 197 0.90 -2.24 -11.12
CA SER A 197 1.87 -3.13 -10.49
C SER A 197 1.36 -4.57 -10.47
N ASP A 198 2.25 -5.53 -10.29
CA ASP A 198 1.84 -6.94 -10.16
C ASP A 198 0.98 -7.18 -8.92
N ALA A 199 1.27 -6.46 -7.83
CA ALA A 199 0.44 -6.36 -6.63
C ALA A 199 -1.01 -5.97 -6.97
N GLY A 200 -1.17 -4.92 -7.78
CA GLY A 200 -2.47 -4.39 -8.19
C GLY A 200 -3.25 -5.35 -9.06
N ARG A 201 -2.59 -6.04 -9.99
CA ARG A 201 -3.24 -7.08 -10.81
C ARG A 201 -3.71 -8.25 -9.95
N VAL A 202 -2.88 -8.68 -9.00
CA VAL A 202 -3.25 -9.73 -8.02
C VAL A 202 -4.45 -9.28 -7.18
N PHE A 203 -4.44 -8.04 -6.68
CA PHE A 203 -5.54 -7.45 -5.94
C PHE A 203 -6.84 -7.50 -6.75
N LEU A 204 -6.82 -7.03 -8.00
CA LEU A 204 -8.02 -7.02 -8.85
C LEU A 204 -8.57 -8.43 -9.09
N LEU A 205 -7.71 -9.42 -9.31
CA LEU A 205 -8.14 -10.80 -9.50
C LEU A 205 -8.74 -11.40 -8.23
N LEU A 206 -8.13 -11.15 -7.07
CA LEU A 206 -8.61 -11.62 -5.78
C LEU A 206 -9.93 -10.93 -5.40
N ASP A 207 -10.04 -9.61 -5.56
CA ASP A 207 -11.25 -8.84 -5.26
C ASP A 207 -12.42 -9.28 -6.15
N ALA A 208 -12.17 -9.49 -7.45
CA ALA A 208 -13.17 -9.99 -8.37
C ALA A 208 -13.63 -11.42 -8.06
N ALA A 209 -12.73 -12.26 -7.54
CA ALA A 209 -13.04 -13.63 -7.14
C ALA A 209 -13.74 -13.71 -5.78
N ALA A 210 -13.47 -12.77 -4.88
CA ALA A 210 -13.93 -12.79 -3.50
C ALA A 210 -15.12 -11.88 -3.19
N GLY A 211 -15.42 -10.88 -4.02
CA GLY A 211 -16.40 -9.83 -3.72
C GLY A 211 -17.84 -10.25 -3.42
N ASP A 212 -18.24 -11.50 -3.70
CA ASP A 212 -19.54 -12.05 -3.29
C ASP A 212 -19.48 -12.83 -1.96
N MET A 213 -18.28 -13.01 -1.38
CA MET A 213 -18.02 -13.89 -0.23
C MET A 213 -17.54 -13.17 1.02
N MET A 214 -17.05 -11.93 0.90
CA MET A 214 -16.51 -11.10 1.98
C MET A 214 -17.28 -9.80 2.06
#